data_AF-A0A933UWG5-F1
#
_entry.id   AF-A0A933UWG5-F1
#
_cell.length_a   1.000
_cell.length_b   1.000
_cell.length_c   1.000
_cell.angle_alpha   90.00
_cell.angle_beta   90.00
_cell.angle_gamma   90.00
#
_symmetry.space_group_name_H-M   'P 1'
#
loop_
_entity.id
_entity.type
_entity.pdbx_description
1 polymer ?
#
loop_
_entity_poly.entity_id
_entity_poly.type
_entity_poly.pdbx_seq_one_letter_code
_entity_poly.pdbx_strand_id
1 'polypeptide(L)'
;MNAKRLIFVAFASVILSGCAGIEPPNPDDVVRHPFGTEAVKVGMTKNEVESLWGKPDEISIVEDKEKWKGPREVWTYRAQASAIPVDAGYLSRTKKLYFDGDNLTNIGEGQ
;
A
#
# COMPACT_ATOMS: atom_id res chain seq x y z
N MET A 1 46.45 20.69 2.21
CA MET A 1 45.22 19.91 2.52
C MET A 1 45.66 18.62 3.19
N ASN A 2 45.36 18.44 4.48
CA ASN A 2 46.03 17.45 5.35
C ASN A 2 45.57 16.02 5.05
N ALA A 3 46.51 15.11 4.77
CA ALA A 3 46.28 13.69 4.45
C ALA A 3 45.40 12.96 5.49
N LYS A 4 45.39 13.42 6.75
CA LYS A 4 44.50 12.93 7.81
C LYS A 4 43.00 13.15 7.54
N ARG A 5 42.61 14.21 6.81
CA ARG A 5 41.20 14.46 6.44
C ARG A 5 40.74 13.56 5.29
N LEU A 6 41.63 13.18 4.38
CA LEU A 6 41.28 12.30 3.24
C LEU A 6 40.98 10.86 3.70
N ILE A 7 41.72 10.36 4.69
CA ILE A 7 41.54 9.02 5.26
C ILE A 7 40.20 8.90 6.02
N PHE A 8 39.81 9.96 6.73
CA PHE A 8 38.55 9.96 7.49
C PHE A 8 37.31 9.92 6.58
N VAL A 9 37.39 10.58 5.41
CA VAL A 9 36.30 10.59 4.42
C VAL A 9 36.17 9.24 3.71
N ALA A 10 37.29 8.58 3.42
CA ALA A 10 37.28 7.27 2.76
C ALA A 10 36.72 6.14 3.65
N PHE A 11 36.87 6.24 4.97
CA PHE A 11 36.31 5.25 5.90
C PHE A 11 34.79 5.41 6.09
N ALA A 12 34.27 6.65 6.00
CA ALA A 12 32.84 6.93 6.13
C ALA A 12 32.00 6.43 4.94
N SER A 13 32.59 6.34 3.74
CA SER A 13 31.89 5.90 2.53
C SER A 13 31.61 4.39 2.45
N VAL A 14 32.29 3.56 3.25
CA VAL A 14 32.14 2.08 3.19
C VAL A 14 30.96 1.59 4.04
N ILE A 15 30.46 2.39 4.97
CA ILE A 15 29.45 1.96 5.97
C ILE A 15 28.01 2.19 5.48
N LEU A 16 27.81 2.90 4.35
CA LEU A 16 26.48 3.18 3.81
C LEU A 16 26.00 2.19 2.74
N SER A 17 26.78 1.15 2.45
CA SER A 17 26.40 0.05 1.54
C SER A 17 25.47 -0.96 2.22
N GLY A 18 24.45 -0.48 2.92
CA GLY A 18 23.38 -1.32 3.45
C GLY A 18 22.43 -1.69 2.32
N CYS A 19 22.68 -2.79 1.62
CA CYS A 19 21.63 -3.46 0.87
C CYS A 19 20.63 -3.99 1.90
N ALA A 20 19.51 -3.29 2.09
CA ALA A 20 18.39 -3.86 2.82
C ALA A 20 17.99 -5.15 2.09
N GLY A 21 18.26 -6.30 2.71
CA GLY A 21 17.81 -7.59 2.22
C GLY A 21 16.30 -7.63 2.31
N ILE A 22 15.62 -7.30 1.20
CA ILE A 22 14.17 -7.47 1.09
C ILE A 22 13.95 -8.95 0.82
N GLU A 23 13.63 -9.71 1.86
CA GLU A 23 13.16 -11.08 1.70
C GLU A 23 11.78 -11.04 1.01
N PRO A 24 11.60 -11.74 -0.13
CA PRO A 24 10.29 -11.82 -0.76
C PRO A 24 9.32 -12.57 0.16
N PRO A 25 8.07 -12.11 0.30
CA PRO A 25 7.08 -12.78 1.15
C PRO A 25 6.81 -14.20 0.63
N ASN A 26 6.58 -15.13 1.56
CA ASN A 26 6.15 -16.49 1.24
C ASN A 26 4.78 -16.44 0.52
N PRO A 27 4.53 -17.26 -0.52
CA PRO A 27 3.21 -17.42 -1.12
C PRO A 27 2.03 -17.48 -0.14
N ASP A 28 2.16 -18.17 0.99
CA ASP A 28 1.11 -18.25 2.02
C ASP A 28 0.77 -16.87 2.62
N ASP A 29 1.77 -16.02 2.81
CA ASP A 29 1.60 -14.67 3.38
C ASP A 29 0.93 -13.75 2.37
N VAL A 30 1.26 -13.86 1.09
CA VAL A 30 0.58 -13.11 0.01
C VAL A 30 -0.89 -13.50 -0.08
N VAL A 31 -1.23 -14.77 0.12
CA VAL A 31 -2.62 -15.24 0.12
C VAL A 31 -3.39 -14.73 1.34
N ARG A 32 -2.77 -14.74 2.53
CA ARG A 32 -3.41 -14.28 3.78
C ARG A 32 -3.51 -12.75 3.87
N HIS A 33 -2.52 -12.06 3.31
CA HIS A 33 -2.34 -10.61 3.40
C HIS A 33 -2.10 -10.01 2.00
N PRO A 34 -3.10 -10.04 1.11
CA PRO A 34 -2.91 -9.67 -0.29
C PRO A 34 -2.63 -8.17 -0.53
N PHE A 35 -2.82 -7.33 0.50
CA PHE A 35 -2.48 -5.90 0.47
C PHE A 35 -1.28 -5.58 1.38
N GLY A 36 -0.52 -6.60 1.78
CA GLY A 36 0.56 -6.48 2.76
C GLY A 36 0.10 -6.68 4.21
N THR A 37 1.07 -6.72 5.12
CA THR A 37 0.85 -6.95 6.56
C THR A 37 0.43 -5.67 7.29
N GLU A 38 0.73 -4.50 6.73
CA GLU A 38 0.37 -3.21 7.31
C GLU A 38 -1.08 -2.84 6.92
N ALA A 39 -1.92 -2.70 7.94
CA ALA A 39 -3.35 -2.49 7.76
C ALA A 39 -3.70 -1.01 7.60
N VAL A 40 -4.35 -0.68 6.49
CA VAL A 40 -5.05 0.61 6.30
C VAL A 40 -6.22 0.70 7.28
N LYS A 41 -6.38 1.88 7.90
CA LYS A 41 -7.39 2.15 8.95
C LYS A 41 -8.16 3.44 8.67
N VAL A 42 -9.41 3.47 9.09
CA VAL A 42 -10.23 4.69 9.09
C VAL A 42 -9.50 5.80 9.87
N GLY A 43 -9.51 7.01 9.30
CA GLY A 43 -8.80 8.18 9.81
C GLY A 43 -7.47 8.46 9.12
N MET A 44 -6.90 7.51 8.35
CA MET A 44 -5.69 7.76 7.56
C MET A 44 -5.93 8.75 6.43
N THR A 45 -4.91 9.53 6.11
CA THR A 45 -4.85 10.40 4.93
C THR A 45 -4.62 9.59 3.66
N LYS A 46 -4.91 10.17 2.49
CA LYS A 46 -4.59 9.55 1.19
C LYS A 46 -3.11 9.22 1.06
N ASN A 47 -2.24 10.13 1.49
CA ASN A 47 -0.79 9.94 1.43
C ASN A 47 -0.33 8.77 2.31
N GLU A 48 -0.87 8.62 3.51
CA GLU A 48 -0.57 7.47 4.37
C GLU A 48 -1.03 6.18 3.71
N VAL A 49 -2.24 6.16 3.12
CA VAL A 49 -2.74 4.98 2.39
C VAL A 49 -1.84 4.61 1.21
N GLU A 50 -1.45 5.59 0.37
CA GLU A 50 -0.53 5.32 -0.75
C GLU A 50 0.85 4.86 -0.29
N SER A 51 1.33 5.36 0.86
CA SER A 51 2.62 4.92 1.40
C SER A 51 2.64 3.44 1.80
N LEU A 52 1.48 2.92 2.22
CA LEU A 52 1.32 1.54 2.66
C LEU A 52 0.98 0.61 1.50
N TRP A 53 -0.01 0.98 0.69
CA TRP A 53 -0.64 0.10 -0.31
C TRP A 53 -0.32 0.49 -1.75
N GLY A 54 0.41 1.59 -1.96
CA GLY A 54 0.64 2.15 -3.28
C GLY A 54 -0.59 2.83 -3.87
N LYS A 55 -0.51 3.14 -5.16
CA LYS A 55 -1.60 3.79 -5.88
C LYS A 55 -2.78 2.84 -6.07
N PRO A 56 -4.03 3.34 -6.00
CA PRO A 56 -5.19 2.54 -6.32
C PRO A 56 -5.24 2.16 -7.79
N ASP A 57 -5.91 1.05 -8.11
CA ASP A 57 -6.16 0.63 -9.49
C ASP A 57 -7.19 1.53 -10.17
N GLU A 58 -8.14 2.06 -9.40
CA GLU A 58 -9.24 2.88 -9.90
C GLU A 58 -9.67 3.91 -8.85
N ILE A 59 -9.94 5.14 -9.31
CA ILE A 59 -10.49 6.23 -8.51
C ILE A 59 -11.82 6.65 -9.13
N SER A 60 -12.90 6.67 -8.35
CA SER A 60 -14.23 7.12 -8.79
C SER A 60 -14.92 7.95 -7.72
N ILE A 61 -16.01 8.63 -8.08
CA ILE A 61 -16.89 9.31 -7.13
C ILE A 61 -18.20 8.52 -7.05
N VAL A 62 -18.66 8.22 -5.83
CA VAL A 62 -19.95 7.58 -5.60
C VAL A 62 -20.86 8.49 -4.78
N GLU A 63 -22.14 8.45 -5.10
CA GLU A 63 -23.19 9.08 -4.31
C GLU A 63 -24.12 7.99 -3.77
N ASP A 64 -24.19 7.89 -2.45
CA ASP A 64 -25.15 7.03 -1.75
C ASP A 64 -25.73 7.85 -0.62
N LYS A 65 -26.96 8.32 -0.82
CA LYS A 65 -27.65 9.23 0.12
C LYS A 65 -28.10 8.53 1.40
N GLU A 66 -28.20 7.20 1.38
CA GLU A 66 -28.55 6.41 2.56
C GLU A 66 -27.32 6.21 3.44
N LYS A 67 -26.15 6.04 2.83
CA LYS A 67 -24.89 5.82 3.53
C LYS A 67 -24.14 7.10 3.90
N TRP A 68 -24.20 8.15 3.07
CA TRP A 68 -23.48 9.41 3.26
C TRP A 68 -24.31 10.64 2.90
N LYS A 69 -24.00 11.79 3.51
CA LYS A 69 -24.69 13.07 3.23
C LYS A 69 -24.21 13.78 1.95
N GLY A 70 -23.33 13.16 1.16
CA GLY A 70 -22.72 13.75 -0.02
C GLY A 70 -21.84 12.76 -0.78
N PRO A 71 -21.25 13.18 -1.91
CA PRO A 71 -20.38 12.33 -2.72
C PRO A 71 -19.13 11.90 -1.94
N ARG A 72 -18.63 10.71 -2.27
CA ARG A 72 -17.40 10.15 -1.73
C ARG A 72 -16.46 9.78 -2.85
N GLU A 73 -15.19 10.15 -2.69
CA GLU A 73 -14.13 9.60 -3.54
C GLU A 73 -13.83 8.18 -3.09
N VAL A 74 -13.76 7.26 -4.04
CA VAL A 74 -13.57 5.84 -3.80
C VAL A 74 -12.33 5.37 -4.51
N TRP A 75 -11.40 4.84 -3.74
CA TRP A 75 -10.22 4.17 -4.25
C TRP A 75 -10.46 2.67 -4.24
N THR A 76 -10.28 2.03 -5.39
CA THR A 76 -10.45 0.58 -5.54
C THR A 76 -9.09 -0.08 -5.70
N TYR A 77 -8.83 -1.07 -4.86
CA TYR A 77 -7.64 -1.92 -4.90
C TYR A 77 -8.05 -3.35 -5.20
N ARG A 78 -7.41 -4.00 -6.17
CA ARG A 78 -7.67 -5.37 -6.60
C ARG A 78 -6.42 -6.19 -6.32
N ALA A 79 -6.55 -7.13 -5.40
CA ALA A 79 -5.52 -8.12 -5.16
C ALA A 79 -5.47 -9.10 -6.34
N GLN A 80 -4.58 -8.86 -7.30
CA GLN A 80 -4.23 -9.82 -8.34
C GLN A 80 -2.85 -10.39 -8.03
N ALA A 81 -2.80 -11.53 -7.34
CA ALA A 81 -1.54 -12.23 -7.16
C ALA A 81 -1.18 -12.96 -8.45
N SER A 82 -0.08 -12.56 -9.08
CA SER A 82 0.45 -13.18 -10.31
C SER A 82 0.78 -14.68 -10.16
N ALA A 83 0.95 -15.15 -8.92
CA ALA A 83 1.24 -16.54 -8.58
C ALA A 83 -0.01 -17.39 -8.29
N ILE A 84 -1.21 -16.80 -8.29
CA ILE A 84 -2.44 -17.54 -8.05
C ILE A 84 -2.95 -18.10 -9.40
N PRO A 85 -3.17 -19.43 -9.51
CA PRO A 85 -3.70 -20.04 -10.72
C PRO A 85 -5.01 -19.36 -11.14
N VAL A 86 -5.23 -19.22 -12.46
CA VAL A 86 -6.38 -18.52 -13.04
C VAL A 86 -7.73 -19.09 -12.55
N ASP A 87 -7.77 -20.37 -12.19
CA ASP A 87 -8.96 -21.05 -11.63
C ASP A 87 -9.24 -20.72 -10.15
N ALA A 88 -8.34 -20.01 -9.46
CA ALA A 88 -8.50 -19.54 -8.09
C ALA A 88 -8.99 -18.09 -8.02
N GLY A 89 -9.79 -17.64 -9.01
CA GLY A 89 -10.42 -16.31 -9.04
C GLY A 89 -11.20 -15.95 -7.77
N TYR A 90 -11.58 -16.94 -6.94
CA TYR A 90 -12.14 -16.75 -5.60
C TYR A 90 -11.19 -16.05 -4.61
N LEU A 91 -9.89 -15.99 -4.90
CA LEU A 91 -8.88 -15.29 -4.10
C LEU A 91 -8.69 -13.83 -4.54
N SER A 92 -9.27 -13.42 -5.68
CA SER A 92 -9.27 -12.01 -6.04
C SER A 92 -10.12 -11.24 -5.02
N ARG A 93 -9.47 -10.41 -4.21
CA ARG A 93 -10.15 -9.55 -3.23
C ARG A 93 -10.13 -8.13 -3.74
N THR A 94 -11.30 -7.51 -3.78
CA THR A 94 -11.41 -6.08 -4.06
C THR A 94 -11.64 -5.32 -2.76
N LYS A 95 -10.84 -4.28 -2.51
CA LYS A 95 -11.06 -3.33 -1.42
C LYS A 95 -11.49 -2.00 -1.99
N LYS A 96 -12.47 -1.37 -1.34
CA LYS A 96 -12.94 -0.03 -1.66
C LYS A 96 -12.73 0.87 -0.46
N LEU A 97 -11.94 1.92 -0.63
CA LEU A 97 -11.64 2.91 0.41
C LEU A 97 -12.40 4.20 0.09
N TYR A 98 -13.21 4.68 1.03
CA TYR A 98 -14.09 5.84 0.81
C TYR A 98 -13.56 7.06 1.57
N PHE A 99 -13.27 8.12 0.85
CA PHE A 99 -12.67 9.34 1.38
C PHE A 99 -13.68 10.49 1.48
N ASP A 100 -13.53 11.27 2.55
CA ASP A 100 -14.12 12.59 2.72
C ASP A 100 -12.99 13.62 2.76
N GLY A 101 -12.83 14.38 1.67
CA GLY A 101 -11.63 15.16 1.44
C GLY A 101 -10.40 14.25 1.41
N ASP A 102 -9.46 14.47 2.33
CA ASP A 102 -8.21 13.72 2.41
C ASP A 102 -8.29 12.49 3.35
N ASN A 103 -9.35 12.37 4.14
CA ASN A 103 -9.41 11.38 5.21
C ASN A 103 -10.23 10.15 4.81
N LEU A 104 -9.68 8.96 5.09
CA LEU A 104 -10.37 7.69 4.92
C LEU A 104 -11.48 7.55 5.96
N THR A 105 -12.72 7.41 5.49
CA THR A 105 -13.91 7.34 6.36
C THR A 105 -14.56 5.96 6.42
N ASN A 106 -14.38 5.14 5.39
CA ASN A 106 -14.96 3.81 5.34
C ASN A 106 -14.10 2.85 4.50
N ILE A 107 -14.10 1.57 4.88
CA ILE A 107 -13.44 0.48 4.16
C ILE A 107 -14.51 -0.55 3.83
N GLY A 108 -14.71 -0.81 2.54
CA GLY A 108 -15.61 -1.83 2.03
C GLY A 108 -14.87 -2.95 1.32
N GLU A 109 -15.55 -4.08 1.17
CA GLU A 109 -15.10 -5.20 0.33
C GLU A 109 -15.99 -5.27 -0.91
N GLY A 110 -15.36 -5.42 -2.08
CA GLY A 110 -16.04 -5.79 -3.32
C GLY A 110 -15.92 -7.30 -3.49
N GLN A 111 -17.03 -7.94 -3.86
CA GLN A 111 -17.00 -9.31 -4.39
C GLN A 111 -16.42 -9.34 -5.80
#